data_AF-A0AB38XY13-F1
#
_entry.id   AF-A0AB38XY13-F1
#
_cell.length_a   1.000
_cell.length_b   1.000
_cell.length_c   1.000
_cell.angle_alpha   90.00
_cell.angle_beta   90.00
_cell.angle_gamma   90.00
#
_symmetry.space_group_name_H-M   'P 1'
#
loop_
_entity.id
_entity.type
_entity.pdbx_description
1 polymer ?
#
loop_
_entity_poly.entity_id
_entity_poly.type
_entity_poly.pdbx_seq_one_letter_code
_entity_poly.pdbx_strand_id
1 'polypeptide(L)'
;MLVVLPPSETKATGGSHPAVDFSSLSFGSLNSIREHIAADLVALSANREAAMETLKLGPRLADEVTANAALLESPTMPALERYTGVLYDALSPSDLPETGRARLAIGSALFGVIGGDDLIPRYRLSGTVKLPFADQPADAAPTMKRRWGTAITEALNDVDFLIDLRSGTYANLGKVKTATTMTVLTAEGKIVSHFNKHYKGLFARAIALSDTAPTAPTEAVDIARAAGYNVSLDDGALIFRVPEN
;
A
#
# COMPACT_ATOMS: atom_id res chain seq x y z
N MET A 1 -15.53 7.58 -1.66
CA MET A 1 -14.18 8.12 -1.40
C MET A 1 -13.24 7.00 -0.98
N LEU A 2 -11.92 7.19 -1.14
CA LEU A 2 -10.91 6.20 -0.75
C LEU A 2 -9.62 6.88 -0.24
N VAL A 3 -8.98 6.29 0.77
CA VAL A 3 -7.61 6.62 1.19
C VAL A 3 -6.67 5.48 0.79
N VAL A 4 -5.68 5.76 -0.04
CA VAL A 4 -4.69 4.76 -0.46
C VAL A 4 -3.41 4.91 0.35
N LEU A 5 -3.15 3.92 1.20
CA LEU A 5 -2.00 3.84 2.07
C LEU A 5 -0.77 3.30 1.31
N PRO A 6 0.45 3.69 1.69
CA PRO A 6 1.64 2.96 1.26
C PRO A 6 1.64 1.55 1.87
N PRO A 7 2.28 0.57 1.22
CA PRO A 7 2.47 -0.73 1.83
C PRO A 7 3.55 -0.63 2.91
N SER A 8 3.71 -1.72 3.66
CA SER A 8 4.88 -1.94 4.48
C SER A 8 5.79 -3.04 3.95
N GLU A 9 7.07 -2.88 4.24
CA GLU A 9 8.09 -3.87 4.00
C GLU A 9 7.92 -5.08 4.92
N THR A 10 7.55 -4.84 6.17
CA THR A 10 7.26 -5.87 7.16
C THR A 10 5.80 -6.31 7.06
N LYS A 11 5.57 -7.59 7.28
CA LYS A 11 4.23 -8.19 7.26
C LYS A 11 4.08 -9.15 8.43
N ALA A 12 2.87 -9.23 8.98
CA ALA A 12 2.51 -10.23 9.96
C ALA A 12 2.70 -11.64 9.38
N THR A 13 3.10 -12.59 10.22
CA THR A 13 3.19 -14.01 9.88
C THR A 13 1.85 -14.70 10.12
N GLY A 14 1.68 -15.91 9.57
CA GLY A 14 0.44 -16.70 9.73
C GLY A 14 -0.69 -16.22 8.81
N GLY A 15 -1.92 -16.48 9.25
CA GLY A 15 -3.16 -16.32 8.48
C GLY A 15 -4.08 -17.51 8.76
N SER A 16 -5.38 -17.28 8.69
CA SER A 16 -6.41 -18.31 8.97
C SER A 16 -7.39 -18.50 7.81
N HIS A 17 -7.22 -17.74 6.74
CA HIS A 17 -8.08 -17.80 5.57
C HIS A 17 -7.42 -18.64 4.46
N PRO A 18 -8.22 -19.14 3.50
CA PRO A 18 -7.71 -19.88 2.34
C PRO A 18 -6.62 -19.13 1.58
N ALA A 19 -5.94 -19.86 0.69
CA ALA A 19 -4.99 -19.25 -0.24
C ALA A 19 -5.66 -18.14 -1.08
N VAL A 20 -4.83 -17.26 -1.64
CA VAL A 20 -5.33 -16.08 -2.35
C VAL A 20 -6.24 -16.46 -3.52
N ASP A 21 -7.42 -15.86 -3.54
CA ASP A 21 -8.32 -15.86 -4.69
C ASP A 21 -8.29 -14.46 -5.30
N PHE A 22 -7.67 -14.33 -6.48
CA PHE A 22 -7.58 -13.03 -7.14
C PHE A 22 -8.97 -12.47 -7.50
N SER A 23 -9.93 -13.34 -7.80
CA SER A 23 -11.29 -12.93 -8.19
C SER A 23 -12.06 -12.25 -7.06
N SER A 24 -11.69 -12.53 -5.80
CA SER A 24 -12.31 -11.90 -4.62
C SER A 24 -11.65 -10.58 -4.20
N LEU A 25 -10.54 -10.19 -4.83
CA LEU A 25 -9.84 -8.95 -4.49
C LEU A 25 -10.55 -7.73 -5.07
N SER A 26 -10.54 -6.63 -4.32
CA SER A 26 -10.97 -5.32 -4.80
C SER A 26 -10.22 -4.91 -6.06
N PHE A 27 -10.77 -4.00 -6.87
CA PHE A 27 -10.19 -3.55 -8.14
C PHE A 27 -9.93 -4.72 -9.11
N GLY A 28 -10.97 -5.52 -9.39
CA GLY A 28 -10.85 -6.76 -10.18
C GLY A 28 -10.28 -6.59 -11.59
N SER A 29 -10.33 -5.37 -12.17
CA SER A 29 -9.66 -5.06 -13.44
C SER A 29 -8.14 -5.25 -13.40
N LEU A 30 -7.53 -5.28 -12.21
CA LEU A 30 -6.11 -5.51 -12.01
C LEU A 30 -5.72 -7.01 -12.00
N ASN A 31 -6.69 -7.93 -11.90
CA ASN A 31 -6.44 -9.34 -11.60
C ASN A 31 -5.53 -10.05 -12.60
N SER A 32 -5.74 -9.85 -13.90
CA SER A 32 -4.88 -10.48 -14.90
C SER A 32 -3.41 -10.07 -14.73
N ILE A 33 -3.12 -8.82 -14.38
CA ILE A 33 -1.73 -8.38 -14.13
C ILE A 33 -1.21 -8.97 -12.81
N ARG A 34 -2.05 -9.04 -11.76
CA ARG A 34 -1.69 -9.63 -10.46
C ARG A 34 -1.25 -11.09 -10.61
N GLU A 35 -2.01 -11.88 -11.36
CA GLU A 35 -1.72 -13.30 -11.61
C GLU A 35 -0.36 -13.50 -12.28
N HIS A 36 -0.05 -12.71 -13.32
CA HIS A 36 1.25 -12.78 -13.99
C HIS A 36 2.41 -12.38 -13.07
N ILE A 37 2.29 -11.28 -12.31
CA ILE A 37 3.34 -10.86 -11.37
C ILE A 37 3.53 -11.90 -10.26
N ALA A 38 2.45 -12.50 -9.76
CA ALA A 38 2.49 -13.54 -8.74
C ALA A 38 3.20 -14.79 -9.25
N ALA A 39 2.86 -15.27 -10.45
CA ALA A 39 3.50 -16.43 -11.08
C ALA A 39 5.01 -16.18 -11.29
N ASP A 40 5.39 -15.00 -11.79
CA ASP A 40 6.79 -14.62 -11.99
C ASP A 40 7.56 -14.54 -10.66
N LEU A 41 6.92 -14.03 -9.60
CA LEU A 41 7.52 -13.96 -8.27
C LEU A 41 7.75 -15.35 -7.66
N VAL A 42 6.79 -16.27 -7.82
CA VAL A 42 6.93 -17.68 -7.41
C VAL A 42 8.06 -18.34 -8.17
N ALA A 43 8.11 -18.19 -9.50
CA ALA A 43 9.14 -18.77 -10.35
C ALA A 43 10.55 -18.27 -9.99
N LEU A 44 10.72 -16.96 -9.80
CA LEU A 44 11.98 -16.39 -9.30
C LEU A 44 12.38 -17.01 -7.96
N SER A 45 11.41 -17.21 -7.06
CA SER A 45 11.65 -17.69 -5.69
C SER A 45 11.95 -19.18 -5.59
N ALA A 46 11.77 -19.95 -6.68
CA ALA A 46 12.24 -21.32 -6.78
C ALA A 46 13.79 -21.41 -6.76
N ASN A 47 14.49 -20.34 -7.17
CA ASN A 47 15.93 -20.21 -7.00
C ASN A 47 16.25 -19.20 -5.89
N ARG A 48 16.64 -19.71 -4.72
CA ARG A 48 16.88 -18.89 -3.53
C ARG A 48 17.94 -17.83 -3.74
N GLU A 49 19.06 -18.15 -4.40
CA GLU A 49 20.16 -17.20 -4.60
C GLU A 49 19.74 -16.06 -5.54
N ALA A 50 19.15 -16.40 -6.69
CA ALA A 50 18.66 -15.43 -7.67
C ALA A 50 17.56 -14.52 -7.08
N ALA A 51 16.66 -15.09 -6.28
CA ALA A 51 15.62 -14.33 -5.59
C ALA A 51 16.19 -13.36 -4.56
N MET A 52 17.15 -13.81 -3.74
CA MET A 52 17.81 -12.94 -2.76
C MET A 52 18.50 -11.75 -3.42
N GLU A 53 19.21 -11.97 -4.53
CA GLU A 53 19.86 -10.92 -5.30
C GLU A 53 18.84 -9.95 -5.92
N THR A 54 17.86 -10.48 -6.67
CA THR A 54 16.86 -9.68 -7.40
C THR A 54 15.99 -8.85 -6.47
N LEU A 55 15.58 -9.43 -5.33
CA LEU A 55 14.75 -8.78 -4.31
C LEU A 55 15.58 -7.94 -3.33
N LYS A 56 16.91 -7.93 -3.48
CA LYS A 56 17.88 -7.20 -2.64
C LYS A 56 17.72 -7.53 -1.15
N LEU A 57 17.59 -8.82 -0.85
CA LEU A 57 17.39 -9.32 0.50
C LEU A 57 18.73 -9.69 1.13
N GLY A 58 18.95 -9.20 2.35
CA GLY A 58 20.08 -9.66 3.17
C GLY A 58 19.79 -11.04 3.79
N PRO A 59 20.81 -11.76 4.29
CA PRO A 59 20.67 -13.15 4.78
C PRO A 59 19.56 -13.38 5.80
N ARG A 60 19.26 -12.37 6.65
CA ARG A 60 18.20 -12.43 7.68
C ARG A 60 16.77 -12.45 7.11
N LEU A 61 16.59 -12.11 5.83
CA LEU A 61 15.30 -12.06 5.16
C LEU A 61 15.10 -13.24 4.19
N ALA A 62 15.91 -14.28 4.31
CA ALA A 62 15.83 -15.41 3.39
C ALA A 62 14.54 -16.24 3.52
N ASP A 63 13.83 -16.13 4.65
CA ASP A 63 12.49 -16.69 4.83
C ASP A 63 11.44 -15.97 3.96
N GLU A 64 11.68 -14.73 3.55
CA GLU A 64 10.80 -14.01 2.62
C GLU A 64 10.79 -14.66 1.24
N VAL A 65 11.91 -15.26 0.81
CA VAL A 65 11.96 -16.03 -0.44
C VAL A 65 11.11 -17.29 -0.32
N THR A 66 11.14 -17.95 0.84
CA THR A 66 10.30 -19.12 1.12
C THR A 66 8.82 -18.74 1.08
N ALA A 67 8.46 -17.59 1.68
CA ALA A 67 7.09 -17.07 1.61
C ALA A 67 6.65 -16.76 0.17
N ASN A 68 7.52 -16.16 -0.64
CA ASN A 68 7.22 -15.91 -2.05
C ASN A 68 7.09 -17.20 -2.87
N ALA A 69 7.89 -18.23 -2.61
CA ALA A 69 7.76 -19.52 -3.31
C ALA A 69 6.42 -20.20 -3.01
N ALA A 70 5.89 -20.04 -1.79
CA ALA A 70 4.59 -20.58 -1.37
C ALA A 70 3.42 -19.60 -1.57
N LEU A 71 3.58 -18.52 -2.34
CA LEU A 71 2.65 -17.39 -2.42
C LEU A 71 1.20 -17.81 -2.71
N LEU A 72 1.01 -18.73 -3.65
CA LEU A 72 -0.30 -19.15 -4.16
C LEU A 72 -0.97 -20.25 -3.31
N GLU A 73 -0.26 -20.77 -2.31
CA GLU A 73 -0.72 -21.85 -1.43
C GLU A 73 -0.82 -21.41 0.03
N SER A 74 -0.17 -20.30 0.38
CA SER A 74 -0.06 -19.81 1.76
C SER A 74 -1.39 -19.25 2.28
N PRO A 75 -1.66 -19.40 3.59
CA PRO A 75 -2.85 -18.82 4.20
C PRO A 75 -2.84 -17.29 4.11
N THR A 76 -4.02 -16.72 3.98
CA THR A 76 -4.22 -15.28 3.87
C THR A 76 -4.79 -14.67 5.15
N MET A 77 -4.75 -13.35 5.22
CA MET A 77 -5.43 -12.51 6.22
C MET A 77 -5.75 -11.16 5.58
N PRO A 78 -6.65 -10.34 6.15
CA PRO A 78 -6.99 -9.07 5.54
C PRO A 78 -5.77 -8.15 5.47
N ALA A 79 -5.71 -7.31 4.44
CA ALA A 79 -4.51 -6.55 4.10
C ALA A 79 -4.08 -5.57 5.19
N LEU A 80 -5.03 -4.97 5.91
CA LEU A 80 -4.78 -4.09 7.04
C LEU A 80 -4.08 -4.81 8.21
N GLU A 81 -4.37 -6.08 8.43
CA GLU A 81 -3.67 -6.93 9.42
C GLU A 81 -2.37 -7.50 8.86
N ARG A 82 -2.27 -7.70 7.53
CA ARG A 82 -1.08 -8.26 6.90
C ARG A 82 0.10 -7.30 6.96
N TYR A 83 -0.07 -6.01 6.67
CA TYR A 83 1.03 -5.04 6.71
C TYR A 83 1.24 -4.49 8.12
N THR A 84 2.50 -4.36 8.54
CA THR A 84 2.84 -3.92 9.91
C THR A 84 3.84 -2.76 9.93
N GLY A 85 4.05 -2.14 11.09
CA GLY A 85 5.05 -1.12 11.30
C GLY A 85 4.47 0.30 11.29
N VAL A 86 5.34 1.30 11.43
CA VAL A 86 5.05 2.68 11.87
C VAL A 86 3.71 3.29 11.41
N LEU A 87 3.30 3.13 10.14
CA LEU A 87 2.01 3.64 9.68
C LEU A 87 0.83 2.82 10.23
N TYR A 88 0.92 1.50 10.14
CA TYR A 88 -0.11 0.57 10.57
C TYR A 88 -0.23 0.54 12.10
N ASP A 89 0.89 0.71 12.81
CA ASP A 89 0.90 0.87 14.27
C ASP A 89 0.14 2.14 14.71
N ALA A 90 0.26 3.23 13.94
CA ALA A 90 -0.48 4.47 14.19
C ALA A 90 -1.93 4.43 13.70
N LEU A 91 -2.21 3.59 12.70
CA LEU A 91 -3.56 3.37 12.17
C LEU A 91 -4.42 2.56 13.12
N SER A 92 -3.82 1.59 13.82
CA SER A 92 -4.47 0.59 14.69
C SER A 92 -5.71 -0.04 14.04
N PRO A 93 -5.55 -0.86 12.98
CA PRO A 93 -6.69 -1.37 12.20
C PRO A 93 -7.74 -2.14 12.99
N SER A 94 -7.33 -2.82 14.07
CA SER A 94 -8.22 -3.56 14.96
C SER A 94 -9.31 -2.70 15.62
N ASP A 95 -9.04 -1.41 15.74
CA ASP A 95 -9.91 -0.46 16.44
C ASP A 95 -10.86 0.26 15.48
N LEU A 96 -10.76 -0.01 14.17
CA LEU A 96 -11.51 0.68 13.15
C LEU A 96 -12.88 0.01 12.89
N PRO A 97 -13.96 0.79 12.75
CA PRO A 97 -15.26 0.24 12.33
C PRO A 97 -15.19 -0.26 10.89
N GLU A 98 -16.03 -1.25 10.55
CA GLU A 98 -16.11 -1.83 9.19
C GLU A 98 -16.30 -0.75 8.10
N THR A 99 -17.17 0.24 8.36
CA THR A 99 -17.40 1.38 7.47
C THR A 99 -16.15 2.24 7.25
N GLY A 100 -15.27 2.33 8.24
CA GLY A 100 -13.99 3.00 8.17
C GLY A 100 -12.96 2.20 7.38
N ARG A 101 -12.90 0.89 7.63
CA ARG A 101 -12.01 -0.05 6.92
C ARG A 101 -12.30 -0.11 5.43
N ALA A 102 -13.57 -0.07 5.04
CA ALA A 102 -14.01 -0.02 3.64
C ALA A 102 -13.53 1.23 2.86
N ARG A 103 -13.11 2.29 3.56
CA ARG A 103 -12.54 3.52 2.96
C ARG A 103 -11.03 3.41 2.73
N LEU A 104 -10.39 2.34 3.20
CA LEU A 104 -8.94 2.17 3.14
C LEU A 104 -8.56 1.19 2.03
N ALA A 105 -7.53 1.55 1.28
CA ALA A 105 -6.85 0.67 0.34
C ALA A 105 -5.34 0.77 0.53
N ILE A 106 -4.60 -0.20 0.00
CA ILE A 106 -3.14 -0.24 0.08
C ILE A 106 -2.55 -0.34 -1.33
N GLY A 107 -1.66 0.57 -1.68
CA GLY A 107 -0.84 0.46 -2.89
C GLY A 107 0.23 -0.62 -2.73
N SER A 108 0.31 -1.59 -3.63
CA SER A 108 1.21 -2.73 -3.57
C SER A 108 2.00 -2.88 -4.86
N ALA A 109 3.27 -3.31 -4.78
CA ALA A 109 4.02 -3.69 -5.97
C ALA A 109 3.45 -4.95 -6.65
N LEU A 110 3.04 -5.94 -5.84
CA LEU A 110 2.51 -7.23 -6.31
C LEU A 110 1.05 -7.12 -6.75
N PHE A 111 0.22 -6.41 -5.97
CA PHE A 111 -1.23 -6.38 -6.17
C PHE A 111 -1.75 -5.09 -6.80
N GLY A 112 -0.90 -4.08 -6.99
CA GLY A 112 -1.27 -2.78 -7.55
C GLY A 112 -1.96 -1.91 -6.50
N VAL A 113 -3.26 -2.10 -6.32
CA VAL A 113 -4.05 -1.52 -5.21
C VAL A 113 -5.01 -2.59 -4.72
N ILE A 114 -5.17 -2.74 -3.41
CA ILE A 114 -6.10 -3.69 -2.78
C ILE A 114 -6.90 -2.99 -1.69
N GLY A 115 -8.13 -3.45 -1.45
CA GLY A 115 -8.96 -2.98 -0.34
C GLY A 115 -8.35 -3.37 1.00
N GLY A 116 -8.76 -2.68 2.07
CA GLY A 116 -8.23 -2.92 3.41
C GLY A 116 -8.50 -4.34 3.93
N ASP A 117 -9.64 -4.90 3.56
CA ASP A 117 -10.07 -6.24 3.97
C ASP A 117 -9.80 -7.34 2.92
N ASP A 118 -9.16 -6.99 1.80
CA ASP A 118 -8.73 -7.97 0.80
C ASP A 118 -7.78 -8.98 1.45
N LEU A 119 -8.07 -10.27 1.27
CA LEU A 119 -7.30 -11.36 1.86
C LEU A 119 -6.01 -11.60 1.07
N ILE A 120 -4.85 -11.34 1.68
CA ILE A 120 -3.54 -11.47 1.03
C ILE A 120 -2.55 -12.37 1.78
N PRO A 121 -1.69 -13.10 1.05
CA PRO A 121 -0.64 -13.92 1.62
C PRO A 121 0.52 -13.04 2.11
N ARG A 122 1.43 -13.64 2.89
CA ARG A 122 2.73 -13.00 3.16
C ARG A 122 3.59 -13.08 1.90
N TYR A 123 4.21 -11.96 1.54
CA TYR A 123 5.09 -11.86 0.38
C TYR A 123 6.10 -10.73 0.53
N ARG A 124 7.14 -10.73 -0.29
CA ARG A 124 8.15 -9.69 -0.39
C ARG A 124 8.39 -9.31 -1.85
N LEU A 125 7.88 -8.14 -2.22
CA LEU A 125 8.16 -7.48 -3.50
C LEU A 125 8.10 -5.97 -3.31
N SER A 126 9.20 -5.28 -3.57
CA SER A 126 9.28 -3.81 -3.50
C SER A 126 8.95 -3.17 -4.85
N GLY A 127 8.39 -1.96 -4.85
CA GLY A 127 8.12 -1.20 -6.09
C GLY A 127 9.38 -0.80 -6.88
N THR A 128 10.58 -0.92 -6.29
CA THR A 128 11.86 -0.65 -6.96
C THR A 128 12.47 -1.87 -7.64
N VAL A 129 11.88 -3.06 -7.47
CA VAL A 129 12.36 -4.30 -8.07
C VAL A 129 12.12 -4.29 -9.59
N LYS A 130 13.06 -4.88 -10.33
CA LYS A 130 12.83 -5.31 -11.70
C LYS A 130 12.59 -6.81 -11.66
N LEU A 131 11.35 -7.23 -11.91
CA LEU A 131 10.96 -8.63 -11.79
C LEU A 131 11.07 -9.31 -13.17
N PRO A 132 11.95 -10.31 -13.34
CA PRO A 132 12.02 -11.11 -14.57
C PRO A 132 10.68 -11.78 -14.89
N PHE A 133 10.42 -12.06 -16.17
CA PHE A 133 9.34 -12.98 -16.53
C PHE A 133 9.80 -14.41 -16.31
N ALA A 134 8.92 -15.30 -15.86
CA ALA A 134 9.24 -16.71 -15.60
C ALA A 134 9.77 -17.44 -16.85
N ASP A 135 9.32 -17.02 -18.02
CA ASP A 135 9.64 -17.60 -19.33
C ASP A 135 10.72 -16.85 -20.11
N GLN A 136 11.36 -15.83 -19.52
CA GLN A 136 12.37 -15.00 -20.19
C GLN A 136 13.67 -14.88 -19.40
N PRO A 137 14.80 -14.62 -20.08
CA PRO A 137 16.07 -14.31 -19.42
C PRO A 137 15.99 -13.10 -18.46
N ALA A 138 16.76 -13.15 -17.38
CA ALA A 138 16.70 -12.18 -16.28
C ALA A 138 17.20 -10.77 -16.65
N ASP A 139 18.03 -10.65 -17.68
CA ASP A 139 18.61 -9.38 -18.16
C ASP A 139 17.59 -8.41 -18.77
N ALA A 140 16.43 -8.90 -19.19
CA ALA A 140 15.33 -8.10 -19.74
C ALA A 140 14.26 -7.68 -18.70
N ALA A 141 14.51 -7.88 -17.40
CA ALA A 141 13.52 -7.69 -16.34
C ALA A 141 12.87 -6.27 -16.36
N PRO A 142 11.56 -6.16 -16.59
CA PRO A 142 10.87 -4.87 -16.58
C PRO A 142 10.76 -4.30 -15.16
N THR A 143 10.68 -2.97 -15.07
CA THR A 143 10.34 -2.31 -13.80
C THR A 143 8.88 -2.59 -13.42
N MET A 144 8.55 -2.52 -12.13
CA MET A 144 7.15 -2.65 -11.70
C MET A 144 6.23 -1.59 -12.33
N LYS A 145 6.72 -0.38 -12.58
CA LYS A 145 5.94 0.63 -13.31
C LYS A 145 5.57 0.16 -14.72
N ARG A 146 6.51 -0.49 -15.44
CA ARG A 146 6.23 -1.06 -16.76
C ARG A 146 5.28 -2.24 -16.69
N ARG A 147 5.34 -3.06 -15.64
CA ARG A 147 4.40 -4.17 -15.40
C ARG A 147 2.97 -3.66 -15.28
N TRP A 148 2.76 -2.56 -14.55
CA TRP A 148 1.43 -2.00 -14.30
C TRP A 148 0.91 -1.10 -15.41
N GLY A 149 1.79 -0.48 -16.21
CA GLY A 149 1.38 0.42 -17.29
C GLY A 149 0.47 1.54 -16.77
N THR A 150 -0.75 1.61 -17.27
CA THR A 150 -1.79 2.56 -16.84
C THR A 150 -2.87 1.93 -15.95
N ALA A 151 -2.85 0.60 -15.74
CA ALA A 151 -3.97 -0.13 -15.13
C ALA A 151 -4.29 0.35 -13.70
N ILE A 152 -3.28 0.62 -12.87
CA ILE A 152 -3.49 1.19 -11.52
C ILE A 152 -4.11 2.59 -11.61
N THR A 153 -3.67 3.42 -12.55
CA THR A 153 -4.23 4.76 -12.73
C THR A 153 -5.68 4.68 -13.18
N GLU A 154 -6.00 3.80 -14.12
CA GLU A 154 -7.37 3.57 -14.61
C GLU A 154 -8.29 3.10 -13.48
N ALA A 155 -7.89 2.07 -12.74
CA ALA A 155 -8.67 1.53 -11.62
C ALA A 155 -8.94 2.56 -10.50
N LEU A 156 -8.04 3.51 -10.29
CA LEU A 156 -8.21 4.57 -9.28
C LEU A 156 -8.93 5.81 -9.80
N ASN A 157 -9.00 6.04 -11.12
CA ASN A 157 -9.73 7.17 -11.70
C ASN A 157 -11.25 7.01 -11.54
N ASP A 158 -11.74 5.78 -11.34
CA ASP A 158 -13.15 5.49 -11.07
C ASP A 158 -13.58 5.84 -9.64
N VAL A 159 -12.67 6.34 -8.80
CA VAL A 159 -12.96 6.76 -7.42
C VAL A 159 -13.29 8.25 -7.38
N ASP A 160 -14.50 8.60 -6.92
CA ASP A 160 -15.00 9.99 -6.85
C ASP A 160 -14.08 10.95 -6.09
N PHE A 161 -13.57 10.53 -4.93
CA PHE A 161 -12.65 11.32 -4.12
C PHE A 161 -11.55 10.43 -3.55
N LEU A 162 -10.30 10.74 -3.92
CA LEU A 162 -9.13 9.93 -3.63
C LEU A 162 -8.10 10.73 -2.83
N ILE A 163 -7.74 10.23 -1.65
CA ILE A 163 -6.58 10.69 -0.88
C ILE A 163 -5.44 9.70 -1.08
N ASP A 164 -4.37 10.12 -1.75
CA ASP A 164 -3.20 9.29 -2.02
C ASP A 164 -2.09 9.56 -1.01
N LEU A 165 -1.94 8.64 -0.05
CA LEU A 165 -0.91 8.70 0.99
C LEU A 165 0.33 7.87 0.62
N ARG A 166 0.34 7.18 -0.52
CA ARG A 166 1.46 6.34 -0.96
C ARG A 166 2.76 7.14 -1.00
N SER A 167 3.88 6.47 -0.73
CA SER A 167 5.19 7.07 -0.98
C SER A 167 5.44 7.18 -2.49
N GLY A 168 6.36 8.05 -2.89
CA GLY A 168 6.63 8.31 -4.31
C GLY A 168 6.92 7.05 -5.13
N THR A 169 7.60 6.05 -4.55
CA THR A 169 7.85 4.76 -5.23
C THR A 169 6.54 4.08 -5.67
N TYR A 170 5.55 4.01 -4.79
CA TYR A 170 4.29 3.31 -5.06
C TYR A 170 3.28 4.18 -5.80
N ALA A 171 3.24 5.48 -5.52
CA ALA A 171 2.44 6.43 -6.31
C ALA A 171 2.86 6.44 -7.79
N ASN A 172 4.16 6.26 -8.07
CA ASN A 172 4.68 6.20 -9.44
C ASN A 172 4.35 4.91 -10.20
N LEU A 173 3.80 3.88 -9.54
CA LEU A 173 3.29 2.68 -10.23
C LEU A 173 1.98 2.94 -10.97
N GLY A 174 1.21 3.94 -10.52
CA GLY A 174 0.00 4.41 -11.16
C GLY A 174 -0.45 5.71 -10.52
N LYS A 175 -0.02 6.82 -11.13
CA LYS A 175 -0.26 8.17 -10.63
C LYS A 175 -1.65 8.65 -11.07
N VAL A 176 -2.44 9.13 -10.12
CA VAL A 176 -3.73 9.79 -10.36
C VAL A 176 -3.53 11.29 -10.17
N LYS A 177 -3.84 12.10 -11.19
CA LYS A 177 -3.56 13.54 -11.17
C LYS A 177 -4.51 14.32 -10.28
N THR A 178 -5.74 13.85 -10.14
CA THR A 178 -6.81 14.46 -9.35
C THR A 178 -6.77 14.06 -7.87
N ALA A 179 -5.88 13.14 -7.48
CA ALA A 179 -5.77 12.68 -6.11
C ALA A 179 -5.27 13.80 -5.19
N THR A 180 -5.92 13.93 -4.04
CA THR A 180 -5.42 14.76 -2.95
C THR A 180 -4.25 14.06 -2.28
N THR A 181 -3.10 14.72 -2.25
CA THR A 181 -1.89 14.19 -1.60
C THR A 181 -1.68 14.84 -0.25
N MET A 182 -0.85 14.23 0.60
CA MET A 182 -0.48 14.79 1.89
C MET A 182 1.03 14.90 2.08
N THR A 183 1.44 16.07 2.57
CA THR A 183 2.81 16.37 3.01
C THR A 183 2.80 16.52 4.54
N VAL A 184 3.81 15.95 5.19
CA VAL A 184 4.01 16.07 6.65
C VAL A 184 5.20 16.99 6.91
N LEU A 185 4.97 18.07 7.65
CA LEU A 185 5.94 19.10 7.95
C LEU A 185 6.18 19.25 9.46
N THR A 186 7.37 19.73 9.83
CA THR A 186 7.65 20.23 11.18
C THR A 186 6.82 21.48 11.47
N ALA A 187 6.78 21.92 12.72
CA ALA A 187 6.15 23.20 13.09
C ALA A 187 6.75 24.37 12.29
N GLU A 188 8.06 24.33 12.00
CA GLU A 188 8.80 25.33 11.21
C GLU A 188 8.68 25.11 9.68
N GLY A 189 7.85 24.16 9.24
CA GLY A 189 7.58 23.93 7.81
C GLY A 189 8.59 23.06 7.06
N LYS A 190 9.46 22.30 7.76
CA LYS A 190 10.44 21.39 7.12
C LYS A 190 9.85 20.00 6.88
N ILE A 191 10.24 19.32 5.81
CA ILE A 191 9.75 17.95 5.53
C ILE A 191 10.20 16.99 6.62
N VAL A 192 9.25 16.25 7.20
CA VAL A 192 9.52 15.15 8.13
C VAL A 192 9.81 13.89 7.32
N SER A 193 11.00 13.29 7.47
CA SER A 193 11.38 12.06 6.77
C SER A 193 11.08 10.79 7.57
N HIS A 194 11.54 10.72 8.83
CA HIS A 194 11.46 9.49 9.65
C HIS A 194 10.05 9.22 10.20
N PHE A 195 9.30 10.26 10.60
CA PHE A 195 7.96 10.11 11.18
C PHE A 195 6.81 10.34 10.20
N ASN A 196 7.08 10.56 8.91
CA ASN A 196 6.04 10.78 7.89
C ASN A 196 4.97 9.69 7.89
N LYS A 197 5.41 8.42 7.98
CA LYS A 197 4.53 7.25 8.02
C LYS A 197 3.59 7.26 9.23
N HIS A 198 4.08 7.69 10.40
CA HIS A 198 3.31 7.73 11.63
C HIS A 198 2.14 8.71 11.49
N TYR A 199 2.42 9.96 11.09
CA TYR A 199 1.39 10.98 10.93
C TYR A 199 0.42 10.70 9.79
N LYS A 200 0.88 10.03 8.71
CA LYS A 200 -0.02 9.47 7.68
C LYS A 200 -0.97 8.41 8.24
N GLY A 201 -0.49 7.56 9.14
CA GLY A 201 -1.32 6.58 9.86
C GLY A 201 -2.36 7.25 10.76
N LEU A 202 -1.95 8.24 11.57
CA LEU A 202 -2.86 9.02 12.41
C LEU A 202 -3.95 9.74 11.60
N PHE A 203 -3.57 10.37 10.49
CA PHE A 203 -4.53 11.01 9.59
C PHE A 203 -5.52 9.99 9.01
N ALA A 204 -5.03 8.88 8.46
CA ALA A 204 -5.89 7.83 7.93
C ALA A 204 -6.84 7.25 8.99
N ARG A 205 -6.36 7.10 10.23
CA ARG A 205 -7.16 6.69 11.38
C ARG A 205 -8.29 7.67 11.68
N ALA A 206 -8.03 8.98 11.68
CA ALA A 206 -9.07 9.99 11.88
C ALA A 206 -10.15 9.92 10.80
N ILE A 207 -9.78 9.74 9.53
CA ILE A 207 -10.74 9.57 8.44
C ILE A 207 -11.56 8.28 8.59
N ALA A 208 -10.91 7.18 8.98
CA ALA A 208 -11.57 5.89 9.18
C ALA A 208 -12.53 5.87 10.38
N LEU A 209 -12.24 6.65 11.44
CA LEU A 209 -13.11 6.75 12.62
C LEU A 209 -14.23 7.77 12.49
N SER A 210 -14.20 8.63 11.48
CA SER A 210 -15.28 9.59 11.26
C SER A 210 -16.56 8.88 10.82
N ASP A 211 -17.70 9.23 11.41
CA ASP A 211 -19.01 8.70 11.00
C ASP A 211 -19.30 8.97 9.52
N THR A 212 -18.89 10.14 9.03
CA THR A 212 -19.08 10.59 7.65
C THR A 212 -17.82 10.46 6.82
N ALA A 213 -17.96 9.98 5.59
CA ALA A 213 -16.85 9.97 4.63
C ALA A 213 -16.70 11.38 4.01
N PRO A 214 -15.51 11.99 4.03
CA PRO A 214 -15.32 13.28 3.38
C PRO A 214 -15.45 13.11 1.86
N THR A 215 -15.98 14.14 1.21
CA THR A 215 -16.17 14.21 -0.25
C THR A 215 -15.23 15.22 -0.91
N ALA A 216 -14.54 16.03 -0.11
CA ALA A 216 -13.59 17.04 -0.57
C ALA A 216 -12.39 17.18 0.40
N PRO A 217 -11.27 17.77 -0.05
CA PRO A 217 -10.08 17.97 0.81
C PRO A 217 -10.36 18.80 2.06
N THR A 218 -11.25 19.80 1.98
CA THR A 218 -11.62 20.66 3.11
C THR A 218 -12.32 19.87 4.22
N GLU A 219 -13.23 18.96 3.87
CA GLU A 219 -13.90 18.09 4.85
C GLU A 219 -12.90 17.13 5.53
N ALA A 220 -11.91 16.63 4.78
CA ALA A 220 -10.85 15.81 5.34
C ALA A 220 -9.97 16.61 6.34
N VAL A 221 -9.74 17.91 6.10
CA VAL A 221 -9.08 18.81 7.05
C VAL A 221 -9.94 18.97 8.31
N ASP A 222 -11.24 19.19 8.17
CA ASP A 222 -12.15 19.38 9.31
C ASP A 222 -12.22 18.14 10.20
N ILE A 223 -12.30 16.94 9.60
CA ILE A 223 -12.24 15.66 10.34
C ILE A 223 -10.93 15.53 11.11
N ALA A 224 -9.78 15.81 10.47
CA ALA A 224 -8.48 15.69 11.12
C ALA A 224 -8.32 16.70 12.28
N ARG A 225 -8.85 17.92 12.13
CA ARG A 225 -8.86 18.95 13.19
C ARG A 225 -9.76 18.58 14.35
N ALA A 226 -10.95 18.01 14.07
CA ALA A 226 -11.83 17.49 15.10
C ALA A 226 -11.18 16.35 15.90
N ALA A 227 -10.28 15.58 15.28
CA ALA A 227 -9.44 14.58 15.93
C ALA A 227 -8.22 15.15 16.67
N GLY A 228 -8.06 16.48 16.72
CA GLY A 228 -6.98 17.16 17.44
C GLY A 228 -5.68 17.36 16.65
N TYR A 229 -5.68 17.13 15.34
CA TYR A 229 -4.48 17.28 14.51
C TYR A 229 -4.39 18.65 13.82
N ASN A 230 -3.16 19.17 13.68
CA ASN A 230 -2.90 20.39 12.93
C ASN A 230 -2.76 20.08 11.43
N VAL A 231 -3.89 20.06 10.74
CA VAL A 231 -3.95 19.86 9.28
C VAL A 231 -4.50 21.13 8.61
N SER A 232 -3.94 21.47 7.45
CA SER A 232 -4.43 22.54 6.57
C SER A 232 -4.44 22.10 5.11
N LEU A 233 -5.05 22.91 4.25
CA LEU A 233 -4.97 22.75 2.80
C LEU A 233 -4.06 23.85 2.23
N ASP A 234 -3.15 23.48 1.33
CA ASP A 234 -2.24 24.39 0.64
C ASP A 234 -2.07 23.92 -0.81
N ASP A 235 -2.39 24.78 -1.79
CA ASP A 235 -2.41 24.45 -3.22
C ASP A 235 -3.07 23.09 -3.57
N GLY A 236 -4.17 22.77 -2.87
CA GLY A 236 -4.92 21.51 -3.07
C GLY A 236 -4.29 20.26 -2.44
N ALA A 237 -3.15 20.39 -1.75
CA ALA A 237 -2.52 19.35 -0.97
C ALA A 237 -2.80 19.51 0.53
N LEU A 238 -2.96 18.38 1.22
CA LEU A 238 -3.08 18.34 2.67
C LEU A 238 -1.70 18.56 3.30
N ILE A 239 -1.61 19.47 4.26
CA ILE A 239 -0.41 19.74 5.03
C ILE A 239 -0.66 19.35 6.48
N PHE A 240 0.00 18.29 6.95
CA PHE A 240 -0.01 17.87 8.34
C PHE A 240 1.21 18.47 9.04
N ARG A 241 1.00 19.34 10.04
CA ARG A 241 2.08 19.89 10.88
C ARG A 241 2.17 19.09 12.18
N VAL A 242 3.36 18.57 12.45
CA VAL A 242 3.64 17.85 13.69
C VAL A 242 3.70 18.84 14.87
N PRO A 243 3.33 18.42 16.09
CA PRO A 243 3.51 19.24 17.28
C PRO A 243 4.97 19.64 17.51
N GLU A 244 5.21 20.80 18.14
CA GLU A 244 6.53 21.12 18.70
C GLU A 244 6.81 20.14 19.84
N ASN A 245 8.02 19.55 19.85
CA ASN A 245 8.48 18.68 20.93
C ASN A 245 8.92 19.50 22.14
#